data_AF-A0A2G9PLY2-F1
#
_entry.id   AF-A0A2G9PLY2-F1
#
_cell.length_a   1.000
_cell.length_b   1.000
_cell.length_c   1.000
_cell.angle_alpha   90.00
_cell.angle_beta   90.00
_cell.angle_gamma   90.00
#
_symmetry.space_group_name_H-M   'P 1'
#
loop_
_entity.id
_entity.type
_entity.pdbx_description
1 polymer ?
#
loop_
_entity_poly.entity_id
_entity_poly.type
_entity_poly.pdbx_seq_one_letter_code
_entity_poly.pdbx_strand_id
1 'polypeptide(L)'
;MGFSLVNGMTANSMNITSFSSLNLDDVVIFFSDANYPQLIYSTLIFFFMIWLIWFMYIELSRRDLFDIPHPVTVHQRVTIGDRFMYFVKYLTFFPVYTFFWFILLVLCIKILSRGMEIQNVMLLGITLISVVRIASYISEKMAEDAAKMLPLALVSTIVLQPSFFNNISSNTFFLDYINNLSDLKAVEISLLALKYLLFTIALEMGLRSFHIIRLAVQKNAAHDEITEKAEMEKERLEETEKELEEKLEFKEKEIEFDKAIKKKGVIR
;
A
#
# COMPACT_ATOMS: atom_id res chain seq x y z
N MET A 1 64.41 13.02 18.36
CA MET A 1 63.23 13.51 19.10
C MET A 1 62.55 12.30 19.70
N GLY A 2 62.67 12.17 21.02
CA GLY A 2 62.32 10.95 21.76
C GLY A 2 60.83 10.81 22.01
N PHE A 3 60.33 9.59 21.85
CA PHE A 3 59.05 9.14 22.38
C PHE A 3 59.17 8.99 23.89
N SER A 4 58.43 9.77 24.68
CA SER A 4 58.24 9.51 26.10
C SER A 4 57.04 8.57 26.28
N LEU A 5 57.32 7.40 26.84
CA LEU A 5 56.33 6.50 27.41
C LEU A 5 55.88 7.10 28.74
N VAL A 6 54.65 7.61 28.81
CA VAL A 6 54.01 7.93 30.10
C VAL A 6 53.34 6.67 30.62
N ASN A 7 54.04 6.01 31.53
CA ASN A 7 53.52 5.00 32.45
C ASN A 7 52.50 5.63 33.40
N GLY A 8 51.36 4.97 33.61
CA GLY A 8 50.44 5.36 34.68
C GLY A 8 49.00 4.88 34.55
N MET A 9 48.75 3.62 34.19
CA MET A 9 47.45 2.98 34.47
C MET A 9 47.70 1.75 35.31
N THR A 10 47.62 1.93 36.62
CA THR A 10 47.47 0.83 37.57
C THR A 10 46.15 0.15 37.26
N ALA A 11 46.22 -1.08 36.73
CA ALA A 11 45.09 -1.98 36.61
C ALA A 11 44.58 -2.32 38.01
N ASN A 12 43.63 -1.53 38.51
CA ASN A 12 42.78 -1.98 39.60
C ASN A 12 41.93 -3.11 39.02
N SER A 13 42.32 -4.35 39.32
CA SER A 13 41.51 -5.54 39.10
C SER A 13 40.16 -5.31 39.79
N MET A 14 39.15 -5.02 38.97
CA MET A 14 37.77 -4.93 39.41
C MET A 14 37.38 -6.34 39.88
N ASN A 15 37.40 -6.54 41.20
CA ASN A 15 36.97 -7.77 41.84
C ASN A 15 35.45 -7.82 41.70
N ILE A 16 34.96 -8.49 40.65
CA ILE A 16 33.53 -8.73 40.42
C ILE A 16 33.11 -9.84 41.39
N THR A 17 32.97 -9.51 42.66
CA THR A 17 32.44 -10.40 43.69
C THR A 17 31.36 -9.65 44.45
N SER A 18 30.17 -9.54 43.85
CA SER A 18 28.84 -9.69 44.51
C SER A 18 27.75 -9.00 43.69
N PHE A 19 27.00 -9.78 42.90
CA PHE A 19 25.67 -9.39 42.40
C PHE A 19 24.60 -9.35 43.52
N SER A 20 24.98 -9.70 44.76
CA SER A 20 24.10 -9.89 45.91
C SER A 20 23.92 -8.67 46.81
N SER A 21 24.49 -7.50 46.47
CA SER A 21 24.35 -6.26 47.23
C SER A 21 23.90 -5.06 46.37
N LEU A 22 23.04 -5.29 45.38
CA LEU A 22 22.39 -4.19 44.65
C LEU A 22 21.38 -3.52 45.58
N ASN A 23 21.79 -2.44 46.26
CA ASN A 23 20.86 -1.56 46.95
C ASN A 23 19.97 -0.87 45.91
N LEU A 24 18.70 -0.65 46.25
CA LEU A 24 17.77 0.12 45.41
C LEU A 24 18.33 1.52 45.09
N ASP A 25 19.11 2.09 46.01
CA ASP A 25 19.75 3.39 45.83
C ASP A 25 20.84 3.35 44.73
N ASP A 26 21.61 2.27 44.61
CA ASP A 26 22.61 2.12 43.55
C ASP A 26 21.95 1.98 42.17
N VAL A 27 20.79 1.31 42.12
CA VAL A 27 19.97 1.20 40.92
C VAL A 27 19.38 2.55 40.53
N VAL A 28 18.87 3.33 41.49
CA VAL A 28 18.33 4.67 41.26
C VAL A 28 19.42 5.65 40.80
N ILE A 29 20.61 5.61 41.40
CA ILE A 29 21.75 6.43 40.99
C ILE A 29 22.21 6.06 39.57
N PHE A 30 22.24 4.76 39.24
CA PHE A 30 22.53 4.28 37.88
C PHE A 30 21.51 4.82 36.86
N PHE A 31 20.21 4.77 37.15
CA PHE A 31 19.18 5.34 36.25
C PHE A 31 19.13 6.88 36.25
N SER A 32 19.68 7.53 37.27
CA SER A 32 19.75 8.99 37.40
C SER A 32 20.96 9.60 36.68
N ASP A 33 21.91 8.79 36.21
CA ASP A 33 23.06 9.27 35.43
C ASP A 33 22.57 9.83 34.08
N ALA A 34 23.09 10.99 33.67
CA ALA A 34 22.55 11.79 32.56
C ALA A 34 22.40 11.04 31.22
N ASN A 35 23.12 9.93 31.04
CA ASN A 35 23.14 9.16 29.80
C ASN A 35 22.01 8.10 29.71
N TYR A 36 21.52 7.57 30.83
CA TYR A 36 20.52 6.48 30.81
C TYR A 36 19.11 6.94 30.41
N PRO A 37 18.59 8.09 30.89
CA PRO A 37 17.31 8.62 30.42
C PRO A 37 17.32 8.89 28.92
N GLN A 38 18.42 9.43 28.37
CA GLN A 38 18.55 9.67 26.93
C GLN A 38 18.52 8.36 26.11
N LEU A 39 19.18 7.31 26.61
CA LEU A 39 19.15 5.99 26.00
C LEU A 39 17.72 5.42 25.97
N ILE A 40 16.97 5.55 27.07
CA ILE A 40 15.58 5.08 27.17
C ILE A 40 14.69 5.85 26.19
N TYR A 41 14.77 7.18 26.15
CA TYR A 41 13.98 7.99 25.20
C TYR A 41 14.30 7.65 23.75
N SER A 42 15.59 7.49 23.41
CA SER A 42 15.98 7.13 22.04
C SER A 42 15.41 5.78 21.63
N THR A 43 15.48 4.78 22.52
CA THR A 43 14.94 3.44 22.27
C THR A 43 13.43 3.47 22.05
N LEU A 44 12.68 4.21 22.88
CA LEU A 44 11.23 4.36 22.71
C LEU A 44 10.85 5.03 21.39
N ILE A 45 11.59 6.06 20.99
CA ILE A 45 11.39 6.73 19.68
C ILE A 45 11.64 5.75 18.55
N PHE A 46 12.67 4.91 18.60
CA PHE A 46 12.92 3.89 17.59
C PHE A 46 11.77 2.88 17.49
N PHE A 47 11.27 2.38 18.63
CA PHE A 47 10.11 1.50 18.63
C PHE A 47 8.88 2.16 17.99
N PHE A 48 8.61 3.41 18.36
CA PHE A 48 7.51 4.18 17.77
C PHE A 48 7.69 4.39 16.26
N MET A 49 8.91 4.67 15.80
CA MET A 49 9.21 4.85 14.37
C MET A 49 9.09 3.54 13.58
N ILE A 50 9.52 2.41 14.14
CA ILE A 50 9.32 1.08 13.52
C ILE A 50 7.82 0.80 13.42
N TRP A 51 7.07 1.08 14.48
CA TRP A 51 5.61 0.97 14.47
C TRP A 51 4.99 1.90 13.41
N LEU A 52 5.49 3.13 13.26
CA LEU A 52 5.06 4.07 12.24
C LEU A 52 5.34 3.56 10.82
N ILE A 53 6.53 3.01 10.56
CA ILE A 53 6.87 2.39 9.26
C ILE A 53 5.92 1.22 8.96
N TRP A 54 5.71 0.36 9.96
CA TRP A 54 4.79 -0.78 9.86
C TRP A 54 3.37 -0.30 9.51
N PHE A 55 2.90 0.72 10.23
CA PHE A 55 1.55 1.24 10.07
C PHE A 55 1.36 1.97 8.73
N MET A 56 2.35 2.78 8.31
CA MET A 56 2.27 3.48 7.03
C MET A 56 2.31 2.51 5.85
N TYR A 57 3.12 1.44 5.89
CA TYR A 57 3.16 0.53 4.74
C TYR A 57 1.85 -0.22 4.54
N ILE A 58 1.16 -0.63 5.61
CA ILE A 58 -0.09 -1.40 5.47
C ILE A 58 -1.20 -0.52 4.95
N GLU A 59 -1.33 0.68 5.51
CA GLU A 59 -2.53 1.48 5.34
C GLU A 59 -2.48 2.38 4.10
N LEU A 60 -1.30 2.85 3.71
CA LEU A 60 -1.16 3.69 2.50
C LEU A 60 -1.01 2.90 1.21
N SER A 61 -0.43 1.68 1.27
CA SER A 61 -0.23 0.87 0.07
C SER A 61 -1.53 0.28 -0.44
N ARG A 62 -2.50 0.02 0.45
CA ARG A 62 -3.78 -0.58 0.11
C ARG A 62 -4.56 0.32 -0.83
N ARG A 63 -4.95 -0.25 -1.98
CA ARG A 63 -5.86 0.42 -2.92
C ARG A 63 -7.23 0.64 -2.28
N ASP A 64 -7.73 -0.40 -1.61
CA ASP A 64 -9.04 -0.43 -0.96
C ASP A 64 -8.86 -0.78 0.52
N LEU A 65 -9.37 0.08 1.39
CA LEU A 65 -9.27 -0.04 2.85
C LEU A 65 -10.33 -0.95 3.46
N PHE A 66 -11.43 -1.16 2.74
CA PHE A 66 -12.49 -2.05 3.16
C PHE A 66 -12.61 -3.16 2.12
N ASP A 67 -12.16 -4.36 2.48
CA ASP A 67 -12.53 -5.60 1.79
C ASP A 67 -14.02 -5.84 2.02
N ILE A 68 -14.86 -5.13 1.27
CA ILE A 68 -16.29 -5.34 1.35
C ILE A 68 -16.56 -6.58 0.51
N PRO A 69 -17.09 -7.66 1.10
CA PRO A 69 -17.45 -8.84 0.34
C PRO A 69 -18.34 -8.35 -0.79
N HIS A 70 -17.91 -8.61 -2.02
CA HIS A 70 -18.81 -8.51 -3.15
C HIS A 70 -20.08 -9.27 -2.75
N PRO A 71 -21.28 -8.70 -2.90
CA PRO A 71 -22.50 -9.50 -2.78
C PRO A 71 -22.51 -10.46 -3.98
N VAL A 72 -21.70 -11.52 -3.87
CA VAL A 72 -21.73 -12.74 -4.68
C VAL A 72 -22.65 -13.75 -4.00
N THR A 73 -23.52 -13.33 -3.07
CA THR A 73 -24.74 -14.08 -2.82
C THR A 73 -25.57 -14.00 -4.09
N VAL A 74 -25.39 -15.05 -4.90
CA VAL A 74 -25.89 -15.35 -6.25
C VAL A 74 -27.41 -15.10 -6.44
N HIS A 75 -28.16 -14.67 -5.42
CA HIS A 75 -29.61 -14.57 -5.42
C HIS A 75 -30.18 -13.21 -4.98
N GLN A 76 -29.36 -12.20 -4.67
CA GLN A 76 -29.87 -10.89 -4.23
C GLN A 76 -29.66 -9.83 -5.30
N ARG A 77 -30.76 -9.30 -5.85
CA ARG A 77 -30.74 -8.12 -6.74
C ARG A 77 -30.19 -6.94 -5.92
N VAL A 78 -28.90 -6.64 -6.07
CA VAL A 78 -28.33 -5.38 -5.61
C VAL A 78 -28.99 -4.26 -6.40
N THR A 79 -29.80 -3.46 -5.72
CA THR A 79 -30.48 -2.32 -6.33
C THR A 79 -29.43 -1.26 -6.65
N ILE A 80 -29.63 -0.49 -7.72
CA ILE A 80 -28.77 0.65 -8.08
C ILE A 80 -28.58 1.62 -6.89
N GLY A 81 -29.58 1.74 -6.01
CA GLY A 81 -29.51 2.53 -4.78
C GLY A 81 -28.44 2.03 -3.78
N ASP A 82 -28.31 0.72 -3.57
CA ASP A 82 -27.33 0.15 -2.63
C ASP A 82 -25.89 0.37 -3.13
N ARG A 83 -25.70 0.26 -4.46
CA ARG A 83 -24.43 0.53 -5.12
C ARG A 83 -24.05 2.01 -5.06
N PHE A 84 -25.03 2.90 -5.17
CA PHE A 84 -24.83 4.35 -5.02
C PHE A 84 -24.49 4.73 -3.57
N MET A 85 -25.23 4.21 -2.59
CA MET A 85 -24.96 4.44 -1.17
C MET A 85 -23.55 3.97 -0.78
N TYR A 86 -23.13 2.81 -1.32
CA TYR A 86 -21.77 2.31 -1.18
C TYR A 86 -20.74 3.26 -1.78
N PHE A 87 -20.98 3.73 -3.01
CA PHE A 87 -20.08 4.66 -3.71
C PHE A 87 -19.90 5.95 -2.91
N VAL A 88 -20.98 6.53 -2.37
CA VAL A 88 -20.94 7.77 -1.56
C VAL A 88 -20.17 7.57 -0.25
N LYS A 89 -20.36 6.43 0.43
CA LYS A 89 -19.59 6.10 1.64
C LYS A 89 -18.10 6.05 1.32
N TYR A 90 -17.73 5.31 0.28
CA TYR A 90 -16.32 5.18 -0.09
C TYR A 90 -15.72 6.50 -0.57
N LEU A 91 -16.49 7.31 -1.30
CA LEU A 91 -16.10 8.62 -1.79
C LEU A 91 -15.79 9.62 -0.67
N THR A 92 -16.41 9.47 0.50
CA THR A 92 -16.26 10.41 1.62
C THR A 92 -15.25 9.93 2.65
N PHE A 93 -15.34 8.67 3.09
CA PHE A 93 -14.46 8.15 4.13
C PHE A 93 -13.02 7.99 3.65
N PHE A 94 -12.84 7.62 2.38
CA PHE A 94 -11.53 7.32 1.84
C PHE A 94 -10.63 8.55 1.70
N PRO A 95 -11.09 9.70 1.15
CA PRO A 95 -10.25 10.88 1.05
C PRO A 95 -9.96 11.51 2.42
N VAL A 96 -10.89 11.44 3.37
CA VAL A 96 -10.65 11.89 4.76
C VAL A 96 -9.57 11.03 5.42
N TYR A 97 -9.63 9.72 5.23
CA TYR A 97 -8.59 8.81 5.72
C TYR A 97 -7.23 9.12 5.10
N THR A 98 -7.17 9.28 3.78
CA THR A 98 -5.95 9.65 3.06
C THR A 98 -5.40 11.01 3.53
N PHE A 99 -6.30 11.95 3.82
CA PHE A 99 -5.94 13.27 4.33
C PHE A 99 -5.35 13.23 5.73
N PHE A 100 -5.85 12.35 6.61
CA PHE A 100 -5.23 12.10 7.91
C PHE A 100 -3.77 11.65 7.76
N TRP A 101 -3.49 10.73 6.83
CA TRP A 101 -2.13 10.30 6.53
C TRP A 101 -1.26 11.38 5.91
N PHE A 102 -1.84 12.23 5.07
CA PHE A 102 -1.16 13.40 4.53
C PHE A 102 -0.64 14.31 5.65
N ILE A 103 -1.43 14.58 6.69
CA ILE A 103 -0.97 15.39 7.84
C ILE A 103 0.25 14.75 8.51
N LEU A 104 0.21 13.44 8.73
CA LEU A 104 1.31 12.68 9.33
C LEU A 104 2.57 12.74 8.45
N LEU A 105 2.40 12.63 7.13
CA LEU A 105 3.45 12.76 6.12
C LEU A 105 4.09 14.15 6.15
N VAL A 106 3.28 15.21 6.21
CA VAL A 106 3.75 16.60 6.31
C VAL A 106 4.55 16.81 7.60
N LEU A 107 4.10 16.23 8.72
CA LEU A 107 4.83 16.28 9.97
C LEU A 107 6.22 15.64 9.82
N CYS A 108 6.29 14.45 9.20
CA CYS A 108 7.56 13.76 8.95
C CYS A 108 8.49 14.60 8.05
N ILE A 109 7.98 15.16 6.96
CA ILE A 109 8.78 16.00 6.05
C ILE A 109 9.27 17.24 6.78
N LYS A 110 8.43 17.90 7.56
CA LYS A 110 8.84 19.11 8.27
C LYS A 110 9.94 18.86 9.31
N ILE A 111 9.94 17.68 9.95
CA ILE A 111 11.03 17.26 10.85
C ILE A 111 12.32 17.05 10.02
N LEU A 112 12.19 16.46 8.84
CA LEU A 112 13.30 16.20 7.93
C LEU A 112 13.89 17.48 7.31
N SER A 113 13.05 18.47 7.00
CA SER A 113 13.39 19.69 6.27
C SER A 113 13.36 20.93 7.18
N ARG A 114 14.21 20.96 8.21
CA ARG A 114 14.36 22.14 9.07
C ARG A 114 14.69 23.37 8.22
N GLY A 115 13.90 24.44 8.38
CA GLY A 115 14.05 25.70 7.62
C GLY A 115 13.22 25.81 6.35
N MET A 116 12.51 24.75 5.91
CA MET A 116 11.59 24.85 4.78
C MET A 116 10.25 25.48 5.20
N GLU A 117 9.73 26.41 4.38
CA GLU A 117 8.39 26.98 4.55
C GLU A 117 7.30 25.89 4.54
N ILE A 118 6.29 26.01 5.41
CA ILE A 118 5.25 24.98 5.54
C ILE A 118 4.46 24.76 4.23
N GLN A 119 4.33 25.80 3.39
CA GLN A 119 3.65 25.69 2.10
C GLN A 119 4.35 24.67 1.19
N ASN A 120 5.69 24.71 1.14
CA ASN A 120 6.51 23.78 0.37
C ASN A 120 6.48 22.38 0.98
N VAL A 121 6.51 22.28 2.31
CA VAL A 121 6.38 20.98 3.01
C VAL A 121 5.04 20.33 2.72
N MET A 122 3.94 21.09 2.78
CA MET A 122 2.60 20.59 2.45
C MET A 122 2.50 20.22 0.96
N LEU A 123 3.13 20.99 0.06
CA LEU A 123 3.21 20.65 -1.36
C LEU A 123 3.92 19.31 -1.58
N LEU A 124 5.08 19.10 -0.94
CA LEU A 124 5.80 17.83 -1.00
C LEU A 124 4.96 16.68 -0.41
N GLY A 125 4.26 16.92 0.70
CA GLY A 125 3.36 15.95 1.30
C GLY A 125 2.25 15.51 0.34
N ILE A 126 1.60 16.47 -0.36
CA ILE A 126 0.50 16.15 -1.28
C ILE A 126 1.03 15.47 -2.54
N THR A 127 2.23 15.81 -2.99
CA THR A 127 2.87 15.09 -4.11
C THR A 127 3.20 13.65 -3.73
N LEU A 128 3.77 13.42 -2.55
CA LEU A 128 4.12 12.07 -2.09
C LEU A 128 2.88 11.19 -1.89
N ILE A 129 1.84 11.71 -1.22
CA ILE A 129 0.59 10.94 -1.07
C ILE A 129 0.01 10.61 -2.44
N SER A 130 0.05 11.53 -3.40
CA SER A 130 -0.43 11.29 -4.77
C SER A 130 0.34 10.17 -5.47
N VAL A 131 1.67 10.17 -5.36
CA VAL A 131 2.53 9.13 -5.94
C VAL A 131 2.17 7.76 -5.34
N VAL A 132 2.01 7.67 -4.02
CA VAL A 132 1.64 6.42 -3.35
C VAL A 132 0.25 5.95 -3.79
N ARG A 133 -0.73 6.87 -3.89
CA ARG A 133 -2.08 6.54 -4.38
C ARG A 133 -2.08 6.10 -5.83
N ILE A 134 -1.36 6.76 -6.73
CA ILE A 134 -1.26 6.33 -8.12
C ILE A 134 -0.58 4.96 -8.20
N ALA A 135 0.48 4.74 -7.41
CA ALA A 135 1.18 3.47 -7.35
C ALA A 135 0.26 2.33 -6.89
N SER A 136 -0.63 2.54 -5.91
CA SER A 136 -1.51 1.47 -5.40
C SER A 136 -2.52 0.98 -6.43
N TYR A 137 -2.87 1.81 -7.43
CA TYR A 137 -3.71 1.41 -8.56
C TYR A 137 -2.93 0.67 -9.66
N ILE A 138 -1.60 0.81 -9.70
CA ILE A 138 -0.72 0.10 -10.64
C ILE A 138 -0.29 -1.23 -10.02
N SER A 139 0.38 -1.18 -8.86
CA SER A 139 0.71 -2.35 -8.04
C SER A 139 0.87 -1.96 -6.57
N GLU A 140 0.28 -2.77 -5.70
CA GLU A 140 0.36 -2.57 -4.25
C GLU A 140 1.80 -2.61 -3.75
N LYS A 141 2.64 -3.49 -4.31
CA LYS A 141 4.06 -3.58 -3.96
C LYS A 141 4.84 -2.29 -4.23
N MET A 142 4.58 -1.60 -5.34
CA MET A 142 5.23 -0.30 -5.61
C MET A 142 4.78 0.78 -4.62
N ALA A 143 3.49 0.74 -4.24
CA ALA A 143 2.97 1.67 -3.24
C ALA A 143 3.55 1.40 -1.85
N GLU A 144 3.72 0.13 -1.48
CA GLU A 144 4.40 -0.26 -0.24
C GLU A 144 5.82 0.27 -0.17
N ASP A 145 6.60 0.09 -1.23
CA ASP A 145 7.99 0.54 -1.26
C ASP A 145 8.04 2.06 -1.14
N ALA A 146 7.20 2.79 -1.88
CA ALA A 146 7.11 4.24 -1.81
C ALA A 146 6.69 4.77 -0.43
N ALA A 147 5.70 4.13 0.22
CA ALA A 147 5.20 4.54 1.53
C ALA A 147 6.25 4.35 2.66
N LYS A 148 7.14 3.35 2.53
CA LYS A 148 8.21 3.08 3.51
C LYS A 148 9.36 4.07 3.42
N MET A 149 9.62 4.67 2.25
CA MET A 149 10.82 5.50 2.03
C MET A 149 10.90 6.71 2.95
N LEU A 150 9.79 7.43 3.17
CA LEU A 150 9.84 8.66 3.95
C LEU A 150 10.03 8.39 5.46
N PRO A 151 9.26 7.49 6.12
CA PRO A 151 9.53 7.15 7.51
C PRO A 151 10.93 6.59 7.73
N LEU A 152 11.49 5.83 6.78
CA LEU A 152 12.87 5.36 6.84
C LEU A 152 13.88 6.52 6.75
N ALA A 153 13.65 7.49 5.86
CA ALA A 153 14.49 8.68 5.76
C ALA A 153 14.45 9.52 7.05
N LEU A 154 13.29 9.60 7.69
CA LEU A 154 13.12 10.27 8.98
C LEU A 154 13.95 9.56 10.07
N VAL A 155 13.85 8.23 10.17
CA VAL A 155 14.65 7.44 11.12
C VAL A 155 16.14 7.65 10.88
N SER A 156 16.59 7.56 9.63
CA SER A 156 17.99 7.79 9.27
C SER A 156 18.48 9.17 9.72
N THR A 157 17.66 10.20 9.51
CA THR A 157 18.02 11.57 9.91
C THR A 157 18.09 11.74 11.43
N ILE A 158 17.18 11.12 12.17
CA ILE A 158 17.18 11.15 13.64
C ILE A 158 18.42 10.44 14.21
N VAL A 159 18.79 9.27 13.67
CA VAL A 159 19.98 8.51 14.09
C VAL A 159 21.26 9.32 13.89
N LEU A 160 21.35 10.03 12.76
CA LEU A 160 22.55 10.77 12.38
C LEU A 160 22.71 12.11 13.11
N GLN A 161 21.69 12.58 13.83
CA GLN A 161 21.70 13.89 14.51
C GLN A 161 21.58 13.73 16.03
N PRO A 162 22.70 13.63 16.78
CA PRO A 162 22.69 13.54 18.24
C PRO A 162 21.93 14.69 18.93
N SER A 163 21.95 15.89 18.33
CA SER A 163 21.22 17.07 18.79
C SER A 163 19.70 16.87 18.83
N PHE A 164 19.15 15.93 18.06
CA PHE A 164 17.73 15.62 18.07
C PHE A 164 17.28 15.15 19.46
N PHE A 165 18.04 14.27 20.10
CA PHE A 165 17.71 13.72 21.42
C PHE A 165 17.88 14.76 22.54
N ASN A 166 18.85 15.67 22.42
CA ASN A 166 19.06 16.75 23.40
C ASN A 166 17.89 17.77 23.37
N ASN A 167 17.33 18.04 22.19
CA ASN A 167 16.21 18.96 22.04
C ASN A 167 14.88 18.37 22.53
N ILE A 168 14.71 17.05 22.43
CA ILE A 168 13.54 16.36 22.99
C ILE A 168 13.55 16.43 24.52
N SER A 169 14.72 16.20 25.14
CA SER A 169 14.83 16.22 26.60
C SER A 169 14.57 17.60 27.20
N SER A 170 14.70 18.69 26.44
CA SER A 170 14.56 20.06 26.93
C SER A 170 13.16 20.65 26.74
N ASN A 171 12.16 19.88 26.25
CA ASN A 171 10.79 20.36 25.92
C ASN A 171 10.72 21.52 24.90
N THR A 172 11.86 22.00 24.39
CA THR A 172 11.95 23.10 23.42
C THR A 172 11.53 22.65 22.02
N PHE A 173 11.69 21.37 21.70
CA PHE A 173 11.37 20.82 20.38
C PHE A 173 9.94 21.15 19.91
N PHE A 174 8.93 20.92 20.75
CA PHE A 174 7.53 21.19 20.40
C PHE A 174 7.22 22.68 20.36
N LEU A 175 7.81 23.48 21.26
CA LEU A 175 7.60 24.93 21.32
C LEU A 175 8.23 25.63 20.12
N ASP A 176 9.46 25.30 19.76
CA ASP A 176 10.12 25.82 18.56
C ASP A 176 9.34 25.43 17.31
N TYR A 177 8.79 24.21 17.27
CA TYR A 177 7.98 23.75 16.16
C TYR A 177 6.67 24.53 16.01
N ILE A 178 5.93 24.74 17.11
CA ILE A 178 4.68 25.53 17.11
C ILE A 178 4.96 27.01 16.78
N ASN A 179 6.05 27.57 17.31
CA ASN A 179 6.40 28.97 17.08
C ASN A 179 6.76 29.21 15.60
N ASN A 180 7.43 28.26 14.94
CA ASN A 180 7.68 28.31 13.49
C ASN A 180 6.40 28.13 12.62
N LEU A 181 5.26 27.72 13.19
CA LEU A 181 3.97 27.71 12.51
C LEU A 181 3.23 29.05 12.64
N SER A 182 3.62 29.89 13.60
CA SER A 182 2.92 31.14 13.92
C SER A 182 3.16 32.28 12.90
N ASP A 183 4.23 32.18 12.10
CA ASP A 183 4.54 33.12 11.02
C ASP A 183 3.52 33.07 9.86
N LEU A 184 2.75 31.99 9.76
CA LEU A 184 1.63 31.90 8.83
C LEU A 184 0.30 32.00 9.57
N LYS A 185 -0.59 32.86 9.05
CA LYS A 185 -1.94 32.97 9.58
C LYS A 185 -2.60 31.59 9.49
N ALA A 186 -3.11 31.09 10.62
CA ALA A 186 -3.80 29.79 10.68
C ALA A 186 -4.89 29.63 9.60
N VAL A 187 -5.49 30.75 9.16
CA VAL A 187 -6.47 30.82 8.06
C VAL A 187 -5.88 30.42 6.70
N GLU A 188 -4.64 30.78 6.40
CA GLU A 188 -4.00 30.43 5.13
C GLU A 188 -3.65 28.94 5.09
N ILE A 189 -3.16 28.40 6.20
CA ILE A 189 -2.86 26.98 6.35
C ILE A 189 -4.14 26.15 6.21
N SER A 190 -5.24 26.57 6.84
CA SER A 190 -6.51 25.84 6.75
C SER A 190 -7.10 25.87 5.34
N LEU A 191 -6.98 26.99 4.63
CA LEU A 191 -7.44 27.12 3.25
C LEU A 191 -6.57 26.29 2.29
N LEU A 192 -5.26 26.22 2.52
CA LEU A 192 -4.35 25.38 1.75
C LEU A 192 -4.62 23.88 1.99
N ALA A 193 -4.82 23.50 3.25
CA ALA A 193 -5.23 22.16 3.65
C ALA A 193 -6.54 21.72 2.97
N LEU A 194 -7.54 22.62 2.91
CA LEU A 194 -8.80 22.36 2.21
C LEU A 194 -8.60 22.16 0.69
N LYS A 195 -7.72 22.94 0.05
CA LYS A 195 -7.38 22.75 -1.37
C LYS A 195 -6.78 21.36 -1.62
N TYR A 196 -5.90 20.89 -0.74
CA TYR A 196 -5.29 19.57 -0.85
C TYR A 196 -6.26 18.43 -0.53
N LEU A 197 -7.21 18.63 0.38
CA LEU A 197 -8.33 17.70 0.58
C LEU A 197 -9.15 17.56 -0.70
N LEU A 198 -9.55 18.67 -1.31
CA LEU A 198 -10.34 18.66 -2.55
C LEU A 198 -9.57 17.98 -3.70
N PHE A 199 -8.28 18.27 -3.81
CA PHE A 199 -7.40 17.59 -4.77
C PHE A 199 -7.33 16.08 -4.53
N THR A 200 -7.21 15.64 -3.27
CA THR A 200 -7.19 14.21 -2.91
C THR A 200 -8.50 13.52 -3.30
N ILE A 201 -9.64 14.18 -3.08
CA ILE A 201 -10.96 13.69 -3.52
C ILE A 201 -10.98 13.54 -5.05
N ALA A 202 -10.53 14.57 -5.79
CA ALA A 202 -10.49 14.55 -7.25
C ALA A 202 -9.57 13.45 -7.80
N LEU A 203 -8.39 13.27 -7.20
CA LEU A 203 -7.44 12.23 -7.56
C LEU A 203 -8.04 10.83 -7.35
N GLU A 204 -8.65 10.59 -6.19
CA GLU A 204 -9.27 9.29 -5.88
C GLU A 204 -10.43 8.99 -6.83
N MET A 205 -11.27 9.99 -7.17
CA MET A 205 -12.31 9.83 -8.19
C MET A 205 -11.71 9.45 -9.55
N GLY A 206 -10.67 10.15 -10.00
CA GLY A 206 -10.02 9.89 -11.28
C GLY A 206 -9.45 8.47 -11.37
N LEU A 207 -8.75 8.02 -10.32
CA LEU A 207 -8.18 6.68 -10.26
C LEU A 207 -9.25 5.59 -10.25
N ARG A 208 -10.35 5.78 -9.51
CA ARG A 208 -11.49 4.84 -9.51
C ARG A 208 -12.17 4.75 -10.86
N SER A 209 -12.41 5.87 -11.52
CA SER A 209 -12.95 5.89 -12.88
C SER A 209 -12.04 5.14 -13.85
N PHE A 210 -10.74 5.38 -13.80
CA PHE A 210 -9.77 4.67 -14.64
C PHE A 210 -9.79 3.15 -14.40
N HIS A 211 -9.85 2.73 -13.14
CA HIS A 211 -9.92 1.32 -12.78
C HIS A 211 -11.17 0.62 -13.34
N ILE A 212 -12.34 1.25 -13.21
CA ILE A 212 -13.61 0.72 -13.74
C ILE A 212 -13.55 0.57 -15.27
N ILE A 213 -13.00 1.57 -15.97
CA ILE A 213 -12.85 1.54 -17.43
C ILE A 213 -11.93 0.40 -17.84
N ARG A 214 -10.78 0.25 -17.18
CA ARG A 214 -9.82 -0.85 -17.48
C ARG A 214 -10.47 -2.22 -17.32
N LEU A 215 -11.25 -2.43 -16.26
CA LEU A 215 -11.97 -3.68 -16.04
C LEU A 215 -13.07 -3.93 -17.09
N ALA A 216 -13.79 -2.88 -17.49
CA ALA A 216 -14.81 -2.99 -18.53
C ALA A 216 -14.20 -3.39 -19.89
N VAL A 217 -13.06 -2.80 -20.27
CA VAL A 217 -12.35 -3.13 -21.50
C VAL A 217 -11.84 -4.58 -21.48
N GLN A 218 -11.24 -5.02 -20.37
CA GLN A 218 -10.71 -6.38 -20.26
C GLN A 218 -11.83 -7.44 -20.31
N LYS A 219 -12.98 -7.14 -19.70
CA LYS A 219 -14.14 -8.03 -19.74
C LYS A 219 -14.70 -8.19 -21.16
N ASN A 220 -14.76 -7.10 -21.92
CA ASN A 220 -15.25 -7.14 -23.29
C ASN A 220 -14.31 -7.97 -24.18
N ALA A 221 -13.00 -7.75 -24.09
CA ALA A 221 -12.01 -8.53 -24.85
C ALA A 221 -12.10 -10.05 -24.56
N ALA A 222 -12.31 -10.43 -23.29
CA ALA A 222 -12.50 -11.83 -22.92
C ALA A 222 -13.82 -12.42 -23.43
N HIS A 223 -14.88 -11.61 -23.51
CA HIS A 223 -16.16 -12.05 -24.06
C HIS A 223 -16.10 -12.29 -25.57
N ASP A 224 -15.36 -11.45 -26.30
CA ASP A 224 -15.15 -11.59 -27.74
C ASP A 224 -14.40 -12.89 -28.05
N GLU A 225 -13.34 -13.22 -27.31
CA GLU A 225 -12.57 -14.47 -27.49
C GLU A 225 -13.43 -15.73 -27.22
N ILE A 226 -14.31 -15.69 -26.21
CA ILE A 226 -15.21 -16.80 -25.90
C ILE A 226 -16.25 -16.99 -27.01
N THR A 227 -16.76 -15.88 -27.56
CA THR A 227 -17.79 -15.92 -28.61
C THR A 227 -17.20 -16.47 -29.91
N GLU A 228 -16.00 -16.04 -30.30
CA GLU A 228 -15.29 -16.55 -31.48
C GLU A 228 -15.00 -18.06 -31.38
N LYS A 229 -14.55 -18.54 -30.21
CA LYS A 229 -14.34 -19.98 -29.98
C LYS A 229 -15.63 -20.80 -30.09
N ALA A 230 -16.75 -20.26 -29.60
CA ALA A 230 -18.05 -20.93 -29.69
C ALA A 230 -18.60 -20.99 -31.12
N GLU A 231 -18.32 -19.98 -31.95
CA GLU A 231 -18.69 -20.00 -33.38
C GLU A 231 -17.87 -21.02 -34.18
N MET A 232 -16.54 -21.06 -33.97
CA MET A 232 -15.69 -22.07 -34.62
C MET A 232 -16.07 -23.51 -34.23
N GLU A 233 -16.45 -23.74 -32.96
CA GLU A 233 -16.89 -25.06 -32.52
C GLU A 233 -18.22 -25.47 -33.17
N LYS A 234 -19.16 -24.54 -33.34
CA LYS A 234 -20.41 -24.79 -34.07
C LYS A 234 -20.17 -25.14 -35.53
N GLU A 235 -19.31 -24.39 -36.22
CA GLU A 235 -19.01 -24.64 -37.64
C GLU A 235 -18.37 -26.02 -37.84
N ARG A 236 -17.44 -26.44 -36.96
CA ARG A 236 -16.86 -27.80 -36.99
C ARG A 236 -17.89 -28.90 -36.77
N LEU A 237 -18.87 -28.67 -35.90
CA LEU A 237 -19.95 -29.63 -35.66
C LEU A 237 -20.85 -29.74 -36.90
N GLU A 238 -21.22 -28.63 -37.52
CA GLU A 238 -22.01 -28.63 -38.77
C GLU A 238 -21.29 -29.32 -39.93
N GLU A 239 -19.97 -29.14 -40.08
CA GLU A 239 -19.17 -29.88 -41.07
C GLU A 239 -19.14 -31.38 -40.77
N THR A 240 -18.96 -31.75 -39.49
CA THR A 240 -18.95 -33.16 -39.06
C THR A 240 -20.30 -33.83 -39.30
N GLU A 241 -21.41 -33.12 -39.05
CA GLU A 241 -22.77 -33.60 -39.32
C GLU A 241 -22.98 -33.85 -40.82
N LYS A 242 -22.56 -32.91 -41.69
CA LYS A 242 -22.64 -33.08 -43.16
C LYS A 242 -21.82 -34.28 -43.65
N GLU A 243 -20.60 -34.47 -43.14
CA GLU A 243 -19.79 -35.64 -43.50
C GLU A 243 -20.43 -36.96 -43.07
N LEU A 244 -21.10 -36.98 -41.91
CA LEU A 244 -21.82 -38.15 -41.42
C LEU A 244 -23.04 -38.46 -42.28
N GLU A 245 -23.80 -37.44 -42.68
CA GLU A 245 -24.93 -37.59 -43.60
C GLU A 245 -24.49 -38.15 -44.96
N GLU A 246 -23.40 -37.64 -45.54
CA GLU A 246 -22.86 -38.14 -46.81
C GLU A 246 -22.40 -39.61 -46.70
N LYS A 247 -21.73 -39.98 -45.59
CA LYS A 247 -21.33 -41.36 -45.31
C LYS A 247 -22.53 -42.30 -45.12
N LEU A 248 -23.62 -41.81 -44.52
CA LEU A 248 -24.85 -42.58 -44.36
C LEU A 248 -25.54 -42.82 -45.71
N GLU A 249 -25.67 -41.79 -46.55
CA GLU A 249 -26.23 -41.95 -47.90
C GLU A 249 -25.43 -42.95 -48.75
N PHE A 250 -24.10 -42.87 -48.70
CA PHE A 250 -23.24 -43.81 -49.42
C PHE A 250 -23.48 -45.25 -48.96
N LYS A 251 -23.56 -45.46 -47.65
CA LYS A 251 -23.80 -46.77 -47.05
C LYS A 251 -25.19 -47.32 -47.36
N GLU A 252 -26.22 -46.46 -47.42
CA GLU A 252 -27.56 -46.86 -47.87
C GLU A 252 -27.56 -47.33 -49.32
N LYS A 253 -26.87 -46.60 -50.22
CA LYS A 253 -26.72 -46.98 -51.63
C LYS A 253 -25.98 -48.32 -51.79
N GLU A 254 -24.95 -48.57 -50.99
CA GLU A 254 -24.22 -49.86 -50.97
C GLU A 254 -25.14 -51.02 -50.55
N ILE A 255 -25.96 -50.82 -49.50
CA ILE A 255 -26.93 -51.83 -49.04
C ILE A 255 -28.00 -52.12 -50.11
N GLU A 256 -28.51 -51.10 -50.82
CA GLU A 256 -29.45 -51.32 -51.92
C GLU A 256 -28.83 -52.08 -53.09
N PHE A 257 -27.58 -51.76 -53.44
CA PHE A 257 -26.84 -52.43 -54.50
C PHE A 257 -26.63 -53.93 -54.19
N ASP A 258 -26.22 -54.26 -52.97
CA ASP A 258 -26.07 -55.64 -52.50
C ASP A 258 -27.40 -56.42 -52.53
N LYS A 259 -28.50 -55.79 -52.10
CA LYS A 259 -29.84 -56.39 -52.21
C LYS A 259 -30.23 -56.67 -53.67
N ALA A 260 -29.90 -55.78 -54.60
CA ALA A 260 -30.19 -55.95 -56.02
C ALA A 260 -29.37 -57.09 -56.65
N ILE A 261 -28.09 -57.24 -56.29
CA ILE A 261 -27.26 -58.37 -56.71
C ILE A 261 -27.82 -59.69 -56.17
N LYS A 262 -28.17 -59.74 -54.88
CA LYS A 262 -28.75 -60.94 -54.27
C LYS A 262 -30.08 -61.34 -54.92
N LYS A 263 -30.89 -60.38 -55.38
CA LYS A 263 -32.14 -60.64 -56.12
C LYS A 263 -31.90 -61.18 -57.53
N LYS A 264 -30.83 -60.76 -58.21
CA LYS A 264 -30.46 -61.28 -59.55
C LYS A 264 -29.73 -62.63 -59.51
N GLY A 265 -29.06 -62.96 -58.41
CA GLY A 265 -28.37 -64.23 -58.20
C GLY A 265 -29.27 -65.43 -57.84
N VAL A 266 -30.58 -65.23 -57.67
CA VAL A 266 -31.55 -66.30 -57.34
C VAL A 266 -32.26 -66.88 -58.59
N ILE A 267 -31.83 -66.49 -59.79
CA ILE A 267 -32.25 -67.14 -61.05
C ILE A 267 -31.09 -68.00 -61.55
N ARG A 268 -30.91 -69.16 -60.92
CA ARG A 268 -30.24 -70.33 -61.51
C ARG A 268 -30.82 -71.59 -60.91
#